data_AF-R7C5Q9-F1
#
_entry.id   AF-R7C5Q9-F1
#
_cell.length_a   1.000
_cell.length_b   1.000
_cell.length_c   1.000
_cell.angle_alpha   90.00
_cell.angle_beta   90.00
_cell.angle_gamma   90.00
#
_symmetry.space_group_name_H-M   'P 1'
#
loop_
_entity.id
_entity.type
_entity.pdbx_description
1 polymer ?
#
loop_
_entity_poly.entity_id
_entity_poly.type
_entity_poly.pdbx_seq_one_letter_code
_entity_poly.pdbx_strand_id
1 'polypeptide(L)'
;MGKAVNNAGAAVVTGGSIALVEGGNVILISSVVLVLFALISIAMFATERQQGKKKTEDAQALDLGAFAKKYSLTKRETEVLEALLNFDDSAKDLAKQLFISRAALYRHISSLNEKTGTKSRIGLIQFYYQQKNEE
;
A
#
# COMPACT_ATOMS: atom_id res chain seq x y z
N MET A 1 -22.89 18.82 11.31
CA MET A 1 -22.07 19.84 10.60
C MET A 1 -21.80 19.49 9.13
N GLY A 2 -21.65 18.21 8.76
CA GLY A 2 -21.36 17.83 7.35
C GLY A 2 -22.43 18.20 6.31
N LYS A 3 -23.73 18.19 6.64
CA LYS A 3 -24.80 18.54 5.69
C LYS A 3 -24.82 20.03 5.31
N ALA A 4 -24.51 20.92 6.27
CA ALA A 4 -24.47 22.36 6.03
C ALA A 4 -23.25 22.75 5.20
N VAL A 5 -22.07 22.16 5.50
CA VAL A 5 -20.85 22.36 4.71
C VAL A 5 -21.01 21.85 3.28
N ASN A 6 -21.63 20.68 3.09
CA ASN A 6 -21.85 20.12 1.75
C ASN A 6 -22.83 20.97 0.93
N ASN A 7 -23.89 21.50 1.56
CA ASN A 7 -24.84 22.40 0.91
C ASN A 7 -24.20 23.75 0.53
N ALA A 8 -23.44 24.36 1.46
CA ALA A 8 -22.72 25.60 1.18
C ALA A 8 -21.70 25.45 0.03
N GLY A 9 -20.96 24.34 0.00
CA GLY A 9 -20.05 24.02 -1.10
C GLY A 9 -20.79 23.88 -2.44
N ALA A 10 -21.91 23.17 -2.47
CA ALA A 10 -22.73 23.02 -3.67
C ALA A 10 -23.29 24.36 -4.18
N ALA A 11 -23.73 25.25 -3.29
CA ALA A 11 -24.22 26.58 -3.65
C ALA A 11 -23.11 27.46 -4.26
N VAL A 12 -21.90 27.43 -3.70
CA VAL A 12 -20.76 28.19 -4.21
C VAL A 12 -20.31 27.68 -5.58
N VAL A 13 -20.21 26.36 -5.76
CA VAL A 13 -19.84 25.74 -7.04
C VAL A 13 -20.88 26.08 -8.11
N THR A 14 -22.17 25.90 -7.81
CA THR A 14 -23.25 26.15 -8.76
C THR A 14 -23.35 27.62 -9.13
N GLY A 15 -23.35 28.52 -8.13
CA GLY A 15 -23.44 29.96 -8.35
C GLY A 15 -22.24 30.52 -9.11
N GLY A 16 -21.03 30.06 -8.77
CA GLY A 16 -19.80 30.45 -9.45
C GLY A 16 -19.75 29.99 -10.90
N SER A 17 -20.16 28.75 -11.20
CA SER A 17 -20.20 28.22 -12.56
C SER A 17 -21.20 28.96 -13.45
N ILE A 18 -22.39 29.28 -12.95
CA ILE A 18 -23.42 30.00 -13.72
C ILE A 18 -22.93 31.41 -14.06
N ALA A 19 -22.39 32.16 -13.10
CA ALA A 19 -21.86 33.50 -13.34
C ALA A 19 -20.69 33.52 -14.34
N LEU A 20 -19.85 32.49 -14.34
CA LEU A 20 -18.73 32.34 -15.28
C LEU A 20 -19.20 32.09 -16.71
N VAL A 21 -20.25 31.28 -16.89
CA VAL A 21 -20.82 30.96 -18.21
C VAL A 21 -21.62 32.15 -18.76
N GLU A 22 -22.40 32.82 -17.91
CA GLU A 22 -23.22 33.98 -18.28
C GLU A 22 -22.36 35.20 -18.64
N GLY A 23 -21.15 35.32 -18.08
CA GLY A 23 -20.16 36.32 -18.47
C GLY A 23 -19.63 36.19 -19.91
N GLY A 24 -19.97 35.11 -20.64
CA GLY A 24 -19.75 34.97 -22.09
C GLY A 24 -18.28 34.89 -22.55
N ASN A 25 -17.31 34.95 -21.63
CA ASN A 25 -15.90 34.97 -21.97
C ASN A 25 -15.35 33.55 -22.11
N VAL A 26 -15.46 33.01 -23.33
CA VAL A 26 -15.02 31.65 -23.70
C VAL A 26 -13.55 31.39 -23.38
N ILE A 27 -12.69 32.42 -23.46
CA ILE A 27 -11.26 32.31 -23.14
C ILE A 27 -11.07 32.07 -21.63
N LEU A 28 -11.80 32.81 -20.78
CA LEU A 28 -11.77 32.61 -19.32
C LEU A 28 -12.35 31.26 -18.90
N ILE A 29 -13.45 30.83 -19.53
CA ILE A 29 -14.05 29.52 -19.23
C ILE A 29 -13.05 28.40 -19.59
N SER A 30 -12.45 28.48 -20.78
CA SER A 30 -11.49 27.48 -21.25
C SER A 30 -10.24 27.44 -20.37
N SER A 31 -9.72 28.59 -19.94
CA SER A 31 -8.55 28.64 -19.05
C SER A 31 -8.85 28.05 -17.67
N VAL A 32 -10.02 28.33 -17.08
CA VAL A 32 -10.44 27.76 -15.79
C VAL A 32 -10.58 26.24 -15.89
N VAL A 33 -11.20 25.73 -16.95
CA VAL A 33 -11.36 24.29 -17.16
C VAL A 33 -10.00 23.59 -17.28
N LEU A 34 -9.05 24.15 -18.04
CA LEU A 34 -7.71 23.59 -18.18
C LEU A 34 -6.96 23.57 -16.85
N VAL A 35 -7.06 24.63 -16.04
CA VAL A 35 -6.45 24.69 -14.71
C VAL A 35 -7.06 23.63 -13.79
N LEU A 36 -8.39 23.51 -13.75
CA LEU A 36 -9.07 22.49 -12.94
C LEU A 36 -8.68 21.07 -13.37
N PHE A 37 -8.60 20.81 -14.68
CA PHE A 37 -8.16 19.53 -15.22
C PHE A 37 -6.72 19.20 -14.82
N ALA A 38 -5.81 20.17 -14.90
CA ALA A 38 -4.41 20.01 -14.47
C ALA A 38 -4.32 19.72 -12.96
N LEU A 39 -5.07 20.45 -12.13
CA LEU A 39 -5.09 20.24 -10.68
C LEU A 39 -5.64 18.86 -10.29
N ILE A 40 -6.73 18.42 -10.93
CA ILE A 40 -7.29 17.09 -10.70
C ILE A 40 -6.30 16.02 -11.16
N SER A 41 -5.63 16.21 -12.30
CA SER A 41 -4.64 15.25 -12.82
C SER A 41 -3.44 15.11 -11.86
N ILE A 42 -2.93 16.23 -11.33
CA ILE A 42 -1.84 16.23 -10.34
C ILE A 42 -2.29 15.58 -9.04
N ALA A 43 -3.51 15.87 -8.58
CA ALA A 43 -4.08 15.28 -7.38
C ALA A 43 -4.29 13.77 -7.52
N MET A 44 -4.84 13.31 -8.64
CA MET A 44 -4.98 11.88 -8.96
C MET A 44 -3.61 11.20 -9.01
N PHE A 45 -2.63 11.80 -9.68
CA PHE A 45 -1.26 11.25 -9.76
C PHE A 45 -0.57 11.16 -8.38
N ALA A 46 -0.74 12.18 -7.53
CA ALA A 46 -0.19 12.19 -6.18
C ALA A 46 -0.88 11.16 -5.27
N THR A 47 -2.20 10.99 -5.42
CA THR A 47 -2.99 10.05 -4.62
C THR A 47 -2.84 8.61 -5.08
N GLU A 48 -2.70 8.31 -6.38
CA GLU A 48 -2.45 6.95 -6.90
C GLU A 48 -1.17 6.35 -6.32
N ARG A 49 -0.09 7.13 -6.23
CA ARG A 49 1.17 6.66 -5.60
C ARG A 49 1.01 6.32 -4.13
N GLN A 50 0.16 7.07 -3.40
CA GLN A 50 -0.06 6.83 -1.98
C GLN A 50 -1.08 5.72 -1.73
N GLN A 51 -2.16 5.65 -2.52
CA GLN A 51 -3.19 4.62 -2.40
C GLN A 51 -2.67 3.26 -2.84
N GLY A 52 -1.88 3.17 -3.91
CA GLY A 52 -1.28 1.92 -4.34
C GLY A 52 -0.36 1.32 -3.28
N LYS A 53 0.50 2.15 -2.67
CA LYS A 53 1.42 1.71 -1.63
C LYS A 53 0.69 1.34 -0.33
N LYS A 54 -0.20 2.20 0.16
CA LYS A 54 -0.91 2.00 1.42
C LYS A 54 -1.92 0.85 1.36
N LYS A 55 -2.67 0.73 0.24
CA LYS A 55 -3.61 -0.39 0.04
C LYS A 55 -2.89 -1.73 -0.12
N THR A 56 -1.68 -1.73 -0.69
CA THR A 56 -0.84 -2.94 -0.78
C THR A 56 -0.26 -3.30 0.58
N GLU A 57 0.24 -2.33 1.34
CA GLU A 57 0.75 -2.54 2.72
C GLU A 57 -0.35 -3.06 3.65
N ASP A 58 -1.55 -2.46 3.64
CA ASP A 58 -2.68 -2.87 4.48
C ASP A 58 -3.18 -4.28 4.10
N ALA A 59 -3.29 -4.58 2.80
CA ALA A 59 -3.70 -5.90 2.31
C ALA A 59 -2.63 -6.97 2.57
N GLN A 60 -1.35 -6.65 2.43
CA GLN A 60 -0.25 -7.54 2.78
C GLN A 60 -0.18 -7.78 4.28
N ALA A 61 -0.37 -6.76 5.12
CA ALA A 61 -0.36 -6.91 6.57
C ALA A 61 -1.49 -7.81 7.07
N LEU A 62 -2.68 -7.71 6.47
CA LEU A 62 -3.82 -8.58 6.78
C LEU A 62 -3.52 -10.05 6.44
N ASP A 63 -2.94 -10.28 5.26
CA ASP A 63 -2.57 -11.59 4.72
C ASP A 63 -1.39 -12.23 5.51
N LEU A 64 -0.35 -11.47 5.83
CA LEU A 64 0.73 -11.88 6.72
C LEU A 64 0.23 -12.24 8.12
N GLY A 65 -0.74 -11.50 8.65
CA GLY A 65 -1.37 -11.80 9.94
C GLY A 65 -2.14 -13.12 9.94
N ALA A 66 -2.92 -13.39 8.89
CA ALA A 66 -3.64 -14.63 8.72
C ALA A 66 -2.68 -15.82 8.56
N PHE A 67 -1.64 -15.67 7.73
CA PHE A 67 -0.59 -16.66 7.55
C PHE A 67 0.16 -16.94 8.85
N ALA A 68 0.54 -15.89 9.59
CA ALA A 68 1.22 -16.01 10.87
C ALA A 68 0.38 -16.79 11.89
N LYS A 69 -0.93 -16.53 11.93
CA LYS A 69 -1.85 -17.27 12.81
C LYS A 69 -2.00 -18.73 12.38
N LYS A 70 -2.15 -19.00 11.08
CA LYS A 70 -2.30 -20.34 10.50
C LYS A 70 -1.12 -21.26 10.85
N TYR A 71 0.11 -20.73 10.76
CA TYR A 71 1.34 -21.48 11.03
C TYR A 71 1.95 -21.20 12.41
N SER A 72 1.23 -20.54 13.31
CA SER A 72 1.70 -20.22 14.68
C SER A 72 3.08 -19.54 14.71
N LEU A 73 3.26 -18.54 13.83
CA LEU A 73 4.46 -17.72 13.78
C LEU A 73 4.49 -16.76 14.97
N THR A 74 5.66 -16.65 15.59
CA THR A 74 5.95 -15.61 16.58
C THR A 74 6.05 -14.27 15.89
N LYS A 75 5.86 -13.18 16.64
CA LYS A 75 6.03 -11.82 16.12
C LYS A 75 7.36 -11.63 15.38
N ARG A 76 8.45 -12.19 15.93
CA ARG A 76 9.78 -12.10 15.31
C ARG A 76 9.88 -12.87 14.00
N GLU A 77 9.28 -14.05 13.91
CA GLU A 77 9.23 -14.83 12.67
C GLU A 77 8.38 -14.13 11.60
N THR A 78 7.27 -13.49 11.98
CA THR A 78 6.45 -12.70 11.06
C THR A 78 7.23 -11.51 10.49
N GLU A 79 7.95 -10.77 11.33
CA GLU A 79 8.83 -9.67 10.88
C GLU A 79 9.95 -10.18 9.95
N VAL A 80 10.52 -11.35 10.24
CA VAL A 80 11.52 -11.98 9.36
C VAL A 80 10.88 -12.37 8.03
N LEU A 81 9.68 -12.96 8.03
CA LEU A 81 8.95 -13.33 6.81
C LEU A 81 8.61 -12.12 5.95
N GLU A 82 8.05 -11.06 6.56
CA GLU A 82 7.77 -9.79 5.89
C GLU A 82 9.02 -9.20 5.23
N ALA A 83 10.14 -9.21 5.96
CA ALA A 83 11.41 -8.74 5.41
C ALA A 83 11.94 -9.66 4.29
N LEU A 84 11.67 -10.97 4.32
CA LEU A 84 12.04 -11.88 3.23
C LEU A 84 11.22 -11.67 1.96
N LEU A 85 9.95 -11.25 2.09
CA LEU A 85 9.03 -10.98 0.98
C LEU A 85 9.30 -9.64 0.29
N ASN A 86 9.78 -8.64 1.05
CA ASN A 86 9.97 -7.27 0.57
C ASN A 86 11.42 -6.94 0.19
N PHE A 87 12.37 -7.84 0.43
CA PHE A 87 13.81 -7.56 0.29
C PHE A 87 14.51 -8.59 -0.59
N ASP A 88 15.05 -8.13 -1.73
CA ASP A 88 15.79 -8.96 -2.68
C ASP A 88 17.31 -9.01 -2.45
N ASP A 89 17.82 -8.21 -1.51
CA ASP A 89 19.25 -8.12 -1.20
C ASP A 89 19.82 -9.36 -0.48
N SER A 90 21.15 -9.37 -0.33
CA SER A 90 21.87 -10.45 0.32
C SER A 90 21.40 -10.70 1.76
N ALA A 91 21.51 -11.95 2.23
CA ALA A 91 21.20 -12.32 3.62
C ALA A 91 22.00 -11.51 4.67
N LYS A 92 23.15 -10.94 4.28
CA LYS A 92 23.95 -10.06 5.13
C LYS A 92 23.24 -8.73 5.36
N ASP A 93 22.67 -8.14 4.32
CA ASP A 93 22.02 -6.83 4.40
C ASP A 93 20.63 -6.94 5.03
N LEU A 94 19.91 -8.03 4.73
CA LEU A 94 18.67 -8.37 5.43
C LEU A 94 18.89 -8.53 6.95
N ALA A 95 19.95 -9.23 7.37
CA ALA A 95 20.27 -9.39 8.80
C ALA A 95 20.57 -8.04 9.48
N LYS A 96 21.27 -7.12 8.79
CA LYS A 96 21.53 -5.77 9.30
C LYS A 96 20.25 -4.96 9.46
N GLN A 97 19.37 -4.97 8.45
CA GLN A 97 18.07 -4.26 8.52
C GLN A 97 17.23 -4.74 9.70
N LEU A 98 17.28 -6.05 9.95
CA LEU A 98 16.59 -6.70 11.06
C LEU A 98 17.32 -6.58 12.40
N PHE A 99 18.44 -5.86 12.48
CA PHE A 99 19.30 -5.69 13.66
C PHE A 99 19.68 -7.01 14.34
N ILE A 100 19.92 -8.07 13.56
CA ILE A 100 20.29 -9.40 14.06
C ILE A 100 21.54 -9.94 13.38
N SER A 101 22.14 -10.98 13.96
CA SER A 101 23.25 -11.70 13.31
C SER A 101 22.73 -12.55 12.15
N ARG A 102 23.60 -12.83 11.17
CA ARG A 102 23.29 -13.77 10.07
C ARG A 102 22.88 -15.15 10.58
N ALA A 103 23.54 -15.63 11.65
CA ALA A 103 23.21 -16.91 12.27
C ALA A 103 21.79 -16.89 12.88
N ALA A 104 21.39 -15.80 13.53
CA ALA A 104 20.03 -15.65 14.04
C ALA A 104 19.00 -15.59 12.90
N LEU A 105 19.29 -14.87 11.82
CA LEU A 105 18.42 -14.85 10.63
C LEU A 105 18.20 -16.26 10.07
N TYR A 106 19.27 -17.05 9.91
CA TYR A 106 19.14 -18.43 9.42
C TYR A 106 18.37 -19.34 10.38
N ARG A 107 18.49 -19.16 11.70
CA ARG A 107 17.66 -19.88 12.67
C ARG A 107 16.18 -19.55 12.52
N HIS A 108 15.84 -18.27 12.34
CA HIS A 108 14.45 -17.88 12.09
C HIS A 108 13.93 -18.45 10.77
N ILE A 109 14.73 -18.44 9.70
CA ILE A 109 14.37 -19.06 8.41
C ILE A 109 14.17 -20.58 8.58
N SER A 110 15.02 -21.26 9.35
CA SER A 110 14.86 -22.70 9.64
C SER A 110 13.55 -22.97 10.38
N SER A 111 13.24 -22.18 11.41
CA SER A 111 12.00 -22.35 12.17
C SER A 111 10.76 -22.05 11.32
N LEU A 112 10.81 -21.02 10.48
CA LEU A 112 9.77 -20.74 9.47
C LEU A 112 9.58 -21.93 8.52
N ASN A 113 10.68 -22.50 8.02
CA ASN A 113 10.65 -23.67 7.13
C ASN A 113 10.03 -24.88 7.83
N GLU A 114 10.41 -25.16 9.07
CA GLU A 114 9.86 -26.25 9.88
C GLU A 114 8.35 -26.10 10.10
N LYS A 115 7.87 -24.89 10.43
CA LYS A 115 6.45 -24.61 10.65
C LYS A 115 5.60 -24.67 9.38
N THR A 116 6.18 -24.31 8.25
CA THR A 116 5.49 -24.26 6.95
C THR A 116 5.71 -25.51 6.10
N GLY A 117 6.54 -26.46 6.55
CA GLY A 117 6.90 -27.65 5.79
C GLY A 117 7.78 -27.36 4.56
N THR A 118 8.39 -26.17 4.49
CA THR A 118 9.27 -25.78 3.38
C THR A 118 10.73 -26.10 3.70
N LYS A 119 11.63 -26.00 2.70
CA LYS A 119 13.04 -26.43 2.82
C LYS A 119 14.06 -25.36 2.48
N SER A 120 13.62 -24.20 1.98
CA SER A 120 14.51 -23.14 1.52
C SER A 120 13.80 -21.79 1.58
N ARG A 121 14.59 -20.71 1.64
CA ARG A 121 14.06 -19.34 1.55
C ARG A 121 13.12 -19.16 0.34
N ILE A 122 13.55 -19.64 -0.83
CA ILE A 122 12.76 -19.51 -2.07
C ILE A 122 11.46 -20.32 -1.96
N GLY A 123 11.54 -21.55 -1.42
CA GLY A 123 10.36 -22.39 -1.21
C GLY A 123 9.36 -21.77 -0.24
N LEU A 124 9.84 -21.14 0.84
CA LEU A 124 9.01 -20.41 1.80
C LEU A 124 8.26 -19.24 1.14
N ILE A 125 8.95 -18.44 0.33
CA ILE A 125 8.36 -17.30 -0.38
C ILE A 125 7.29 -17.78 -1.38
N GLN A 126 7.61 -18.81 -2.17
CA GLN A 126 6.66 -19.39 -3.12
C GLN A 126 5.42 -19.95 -2.42
N PHE A 127 5.64 -20.68 -1.32
CA PHE A 127 4.56 -21.25 -0.52
C PHE A 127 3.62 -20.17 0.05
N TYR A 128 4.17 -19.07 0.56
CA TYR A 128 3.37 -17.93 1.02
C TYR A 128 2.42 -17.42 -0.08
N TYR A 129 2.94 -17.17 -1.29
CA TYR A 129 2.11 -16.67 -2.39
C TYR A 129 1.11 -17.71 -2.92
N GLN A 130 1.42 -19.01 -2.84
CA GLN A 130 0.44 -20.07 -3.15
C GLN A 130 -0.73 -20.02 -2.19
N GLN A 131 -0.44 -19.96 -0.88
CA GLN A 131 -1.48 -19.90 0.15
C GLN A 131 -2.32 -18.63 0.07
N LYS A 132 -1.72 -17.49 -0.25
CA LYS A 132 -2.44 -16.22 -0.49
C LYS A 132 -3.46 -16.31 -1.63
N ASN A 133 -3.16 -17.08 -2.67
CA ASN A 133 -4.02 -17.19 -3.87
C ASN A 133 -5.11 -18.26 -3.73
N GLU A 134 -5.03 -19.11 -2.70
CA GLU A 134 -6.01 -20.17 -2.41
C GLU A 134 -7.14 -19.70 -1.46
N GLU A 135 -7.03 -18.50 -0.89
CA GLU A 135 -8.06 -17.82 -0.07
C GLU A 135 -8.85 -16.78 -0.88
#